data_AF-A0A2N8ZMW3-F1
#
_entry.id   AF-A0A2N8ZMW3-F1
#
_cell.length_a   1.000
_cell.length_b   1.000
_cell.length_c   1.000
_cell.angle_alpha   90.00
_cell.angle_beta   90.00
_cell.angle_gamma   90.00
#
_symmetry.space_group_name_H-M   'P 1'
#
loop_
_entity.id
_entity.type
_entity.pdbx_description
1 polymer ?
#
loop_
_entity_poly.entity_id
_entity_poly.type
_entity_poly.pdbx_seq_one_letter_code
_entity_poly.pdbx_strand_id
1 'polypeptide(L)'
;MSSPRLRSQFETLFEHYQGENSGVQLEEITEVLFCTRRNARIVLNKLQEEGWIEWHPAAGRGKLSSLVFKQNKQDVSENLAKRYLEEGKIGQALNVLERDAGRLTQVIQDYLGLQHQEGQQVVRLPYYRPLSMLNPQKPTRRSEQHIIRQVFSGLTRLDENENLQGELAHNWEEINETHWRFYLRSGVRCHNGNLLQCSDIIASLTESAKLPLFSHLIGFEQPSPWVIDIHLSQPDWHLPVLLAETKAKIVPSIHNLPENFDLLPIGTGPFKVVINDEKQLILEAFDGYYGFRPLLDKVEVWVIDEAFSTLVYPSLQHPVKPDNHDHEEVELDPGCTYLLLNKKSGLAQDEDWATYFCATLNSIAIFELLPKDKIGELGLLPAYGLKPGWFHTKPAIKKLDPPAQRKVNIAYHCYHPGFKLQSKAIETLLKRDGLDVNFVRYDVDLPHDAEVDIWMKPMGICNNRDDGLLGWLLGYGDIERMSEEQDFEQWRTLVNEWRHSPNTSFPARQLGKSLVENKQLIPQFHCWLGLSKDHCGSLQNAKANALGWFDFHRVWVKPDIS
;
A
#
# COMPACT_ATOMS: atom_id res chain seq x y z
N MET A 1 3.62 26.49 23.64
CA MET A 1 2.81 26.04 22.48
C MET A 1 2.77 27.20 21.49
N SER A 2 3.74 27.26 20.59
CA SER A 2 3.76 28.28 19.55
C SER A 2 2.68 28.01 18.51
N SER A 3 1.74 28.94 18.34
CA SER A 3 0.68 28.80 17.33
C SER A 3 1.22 29.10 15.92
N PRO A 4 0.56 28.62 14.84
CA PRO A 4 0.89 29.01 13.46
C PRO A 4 0.96 30.54 13.27
N ARG A 5 0.17 31.27 14.05
CA ARG A 5 0.17 32.74 14.07
C ARG A 5 1.46 33.32 14.65
N LEU A 6 2.02 32.73 15.70
CA LEU A 6 3.26 33.20 16.31
C LEU A 6 4.44 33.01 15.34
N ARG A 7 4.45 31.91 14.58
CA ARG A 7 5.43 31.67 13.52
C ARG A 7 5.34 32.72 12.41
N SER A 8 4.16 32.97 11.86
CA SER A 8 3.99 33.99 10.83
C SER A 8 4.47 35.37 11.31
N GLN A 9 4.26 35.69 12.59
CA GLN A 9 4.78 36.92 13.19
C GLN A 9 6.31 36.94 13.31
N PHE A 10 6.93 35.81 13.66
CA PHE A 10 8.39 35.67 13.63
C PHE A 10 8.93 35.87 12.21
N GLU A 11 8.36 35.20 11.21
CA GLU A 11 8.78 35.28 9.81
C GLU A 11 8.65 36.71 9.27
N THR A 12 7.55 37.39 9.59
CA THR A 12 7.34 38.79 9.19
C THR A 12 8.46 39.69 9.74
N LEU A 13 8.85 39.49 11.02
CA LEU A 13 9.95 40.23 11.61
C LEU A 13 11.30 39.84 10.99
N PHE A 14 11.54 38.54 10.82
CA PHE A 14 12.79 38.03 10.27
C PHE A 14 13.03 38.51 8.84
N GLU A 15 12.00 38.51 7.99
CA GLU A 15 12.08 39.02 6.61
C GLU A 15 12.29 40.54 6.58
N HIS A 16 11.60 41.29 7.44
CA HIS A 16 11.76 42.74 7.51
C HIS A 16 13.18 43.16 7.93
N TYR A 17 13.73 42.48 8.93
CA TYR A 17 15.06 42.77 9.47
C TYR A 17 16.19 41.92 8.85
N GLN A 18 15.88 41.12 7.82
CA GLN A 18 16.81 40.22 7.13
C GLN A 18 17.59 39.28 8.07
N GLY A 19 17.01 38.94 9.22
CA GLY A 19 17.63 38.12 10.26
C GLY A 19 18.76 38.80 11.04
N GLU A 20 19.02 40.10 10.85
CA GLU A 20 20.08 40.82 11.54
C GLU A 20 19.64 41.37 12.90
N ASN A 21 20.54 41.29 13.88
CA ASN A 21 20.33 41.87 15.21
C ASN A 21 20.21 43.39 15.09
N SER A 22 19.07 43.93 15.53
CA SER A 22 18.67 45.29 15.18
C SER A 22 18.26 46.09 16.42
N GLY A 23 18.65 47.36 16.42
CA GLY A 23 18.10 48.35 17.35
C GLY A 23 16.80 48.91 16.78
N VAL A 24 15.67 48.65 17.44
CA VAL A 24 14.32 48.92 16.90
C VAL A 24 13.46 49.73 17.85
N GLN A 25 12.54 50.52 17.30
CA GLN A 25 11.47 51.15 18.10
C GLN A 25 10.25 50.24 18.18
N LEU A 26 9.51 50.31 19.29
CA LEU A 26 8.30 49.51 19.46
C LEU A 26 7.21 49.88 18.43
N GLU A 27 7.17 51.14 18.02
CA GLU A 27 6.31 51.66 16.95
C GLU A 27 6.58 50.96 15.61
N GLU A 28 7.84 50.73 15.28
CA GLU A 28 8.25 50.04 14.05
C GLU A 28 7.78 48.58 14.07
N ILE A 29 7.94 47.88 15.19
CA ILE A 29 7.40 46.53 15.38
C ILE A 29 5.87 46.49 15.21
N THR A 30 5.15 47.52 15.69
CA THR A 30 3.69 47.58 15.53
C THR A 30 3.26 47.78 14.08
N GLU A 31 4.04 48.53 13.30
CA GLU A 31 3.80 48.73 11.87
C GLU A 31 4.08 47.43 11.10
N VAL A 32 5.23 46.79 11.34
CA VAL A 32 5.61 45.52 10.69
C VAL A 32 4.60 44.41 10.97
N LEU A 33 4.16 44.27 12.21
CA LEU A 33 3.19 43.22 12.61
C LEU A 33 1.72 43.62 12.44
N PHE A 34 1.44 44.82 11.94
CA PHE A 34 0.09 45.40 11.81
C PHE A 34 -0.77 45.21 13.08
N CYS A 35 -0.22 45.56 14.26
CA CYS A 35 -0.90 45.31 15.53
C CYS A 35 -0.70 46.43 16.57
N THR A 36 -1.45 46.38 17.67
CA THR A 36 -1.33 47.38 18.73
C THR A 36 -0.03 47.20 19.53
N ARG A 37 0.48 48.26 20.18
CA ARG A 37 1.67 48.18 21.06
C ARG A 37 1.56 47.12 22.15
N ARG A 38 0.36 46.95 22.71
CA ARG A 38 0.08 45.90 23.71
C ARG A 38 0.27 44.52 23.10
N ASN A 39 -0.26 44.31 21.89
CA ASN A 39 -0.13 43.03 21.20
C ASN A 39 1.31 42.75 20.76
N ALA A 40 2.02 43.75 20.24
CA ALA A 40 3.44 43.63 19.88
C ALA A 40 4.30 43.15 21.06
N ARG A 41 4.10 43.73 22.25
CA ARG A 41 4.79 43.26 23.47
C ARG A 41 4.46 41.82 23.84
N ILE A 42 3.19 41.42 23.72
CA ILE A 42 2.76 40.03 23.97
C ILE A 42 3.44 39.07 22.98
N VAL A 43 3.49 39.45 21.69
CA VAL A 43 4.14 38.65 20.65
C VAL A 43 5.63 38.52 20.94
N LEU A 44 6.34 39.63 21.17
CA LEU A 44 7.78 39.62 21.47
C LEU A 44 8.11 38.77 22.71
N ASN A 45 7.31 38.88 23.78
CA ASN A 45 7.50 38.04 24.97
C ASN A 45 7.31 36.55 24.64
N LYS A 46 6.29 36.19 23.87
CA LYS A 46 6.06 34.79 23.45
C LYS A 46 7.17 34.26 22.55
N LEU A 47 7.67 35.07 21.63
CA LEU A 47 8.81 34.72 20.77
C LEU A 47 10.07 34.48 21.61
N GLN A 48 10.26 35.27 22.67
CA GLN A 48 11.35 35.08 23.62
C GLN A 48 11.17 33.85 24.51
N GLU A 49 9.94 33.57 24.97
CA GLU A 49 9.60 32.35 25.74
C GLU A 49 9.88 31.07 24.96
N GLU A 50 9.63 31.08 23.64
CA GLU A 50 9.98 29.95 22.75
C GLU A 50 11.47 29.97 22.33
N GLY A 51 12.25 30.96 22.77
CA GLY A 51 13.69 31.06 22.52
C GLY A 51 14.07 31.48 21.10
N TRP A 52 13.13 31.99 20.30
CA TRP A 52 13.38 32.36 18.90
C TRP A 52 14.09 33.71 18.77
N ILE A 53 13.85 34.59 19.74
CA ILE A 53 14.48 35.91 19.84
C ILE A 53 14.91 36.17 21.28
N GLU A 54 15.76 37.18 21.45
CA GLU A 54 16.01 37.85 22.72
C GLU A 54 15.62 39.33 22.57
N TRP A 55 14.81 39.83 23.51
CA TRP A 55 14.21 41.15 23.47
C TRP A 55 14.60 41.98 24.69
N HIS A 56 15.33 43.07 24.46
CA HIS A 56 15.73 44.01 25.52
C HIS A 56 15.04 45.37 25.33
N PRO A 57 13.94 45.64 26.06
CA PRO A 57 13.22 46.90 25.95
C PRO A 57 14.02 48.06 26.53
N ALA A 58 14.11 49.17 25.81
CA ALA A 58 14.71 50.41 26.31
C ALA A 58 13.63 51.39 26.81
N ALA A 59 13.84 51.98 27.98
CA ALA A 59 12.93 52.98 28.56
C ALA A 59 13.40 54.42 28.22
N GLY A 60 12.55 55.17 27.49
CA GLY A 60 12.75 56.58 27.15
C GLY A 60 12.34 56.91 25.70
N ARG A 61 11.84 58.13 25.43
CA ARG A 61 11.51 58.56 24.06
C ARG A 61 12.76 58.52 23.17
N GLY A 62 12.65 57.87 22.03
CA GLY A 62 13.72 57.80 21.01
C GLY A 62 14.86 56.82 21.30
N LYS A 63 14.81 56.06 22.40
CA LYS A 63 15.79 54.99 22.65
C LYS A 63 15.40 53.72 21.91
N LEU A 64 16.37 53.11 21.24
CA LEU A 64 16.20 51.84 20.53
C LEU A 64 16.20 50.68 21.53
N SER A 65 15.21 49.79 21.41
CA SER A 65 15.22 48.48 22.07
C SER A 65 16.05 47.51 21.23
N SER A 66 16.64 46.48 21.84
CA SER A 66 17.44 45.49 21.10
C SER A 66 16.60 44.25 20.80
N LEU A 67 16.51 43.92 19.51
CA LEU A 67 15.95 42.68 19.00
C LEU A 67 17.09 41.81 18.47
N VAL A 68 17.28 40.64 19.07
CA VAL A 68 18.32 39.68 18.69
C VAL A 68 17.66 38.40 18.21
N PHE A 69 17.96 37.97 16.99
CA PHE A 69 17.45 36.69 16.48
C PHE A 69 18.34 35.54 16.98
N LYS A 70 17.72 34.52 17.58
CA LYS A 70 18.43 33.33 18.11
C LYS A 70 18.24 32.09 17.24
N GLN A 71 17.21 32.11 16.41
CA GLN A 71 16.86 31.06 15.46
C GLN A 71 16.67 31.70 14.08
N ASN A 72 16.80 30.91 13.02
CA ASN A 72 16.43 31.34 11.67
C ASN A 72 15.02 30.83 11.29
N LYS A 73 14.47 31.27 10.15
CA LYS A 73 13.14 30.83 9.65
C LYS A 73 13.04 29.30 9.51
N GLN A 74 14.10 28.67 9.04
CA GLN A 74 14.19 27.22 8.85
C GLN A 74 14.12 26.47 10.18
N ASP A 75 14.98 26.79 11.15
CA ASP A 75 15.06 26.08 12.43
C ASP A 75 13.73 26.13 13.19
N VAL A 76 13.05 27.29 13.16
CA VAL A 76 11.71 27.45 13.75
C VAL A 76 10.69 26.54 13.08
N SER A 77 10.75 26.42 11.75
CA SER A 77 9.84 25.59 10.97
C SER A 77 10.11 24.10 11.18
N GLU A 78 11.37 23.67 11.16
CA GLU A 78 11.77 22.28 11.39
C GLU A 78 11.40 21.81 12.80
N ASN A 79 11.68 22.62 13.83
CA ASN A 79 11.31 22.30 15.21
C ASN A 79 9.80 22.19 15.41
N LEU A 80 9.02 23.07 14.77
CA LEU A 80 7.57 22.99 14.82
C LEU A 80 7.02 21.78 14.05
N ALA A 81 7.63 21.42 12.93
CA ALA A 81 7.28 20.23 12.17
C ALA A 81 7.57 18.96 12.96
N LYS A 82 8.74 18.85 13.61
CA LYS A 82 9.08 17.74 14.51
C LYS A 82 8.06 17.58 15.64
N ARG A 83 7.68 18.67 16.30
CA ARG A 83 6.61 18.65 17.33
C ARG A 83 5.27 18.18 16.76
N TYR A 84 4.88 18.66 15.57
CA TYR A 84 3.65 18.20 14.95
C TYR A 84 3.70 16.71 14.57
N LEU A 85 4.85 16.21 14.14
CA LEU A 85 5.02 14.78 13.90
C LEU A 85 4.88 13.97 15.19
N GLU A 86 5.54 14.38 16.28
CA GLU A 86 5.40 13.77 17.61
C GLU A 86 3.95 13.75 18.12
N GLU A 87 3.17 14.78 17.78
CA GLU A 87 1.74 14.87 18.12
C GLU A 87 0.83 14.08 17.13
N GLY A 88 1.40 13.38 16.15
CA GLY A 88 0.66 12.67 15.10
C GLY A 88 -0.05 13.59 14.09
N LYS A 89 0.32 14.88 14.04
CA LYS A 89 -0.25 15.93 13.18
C LYS A 89 0.59 16.14 11.92
N ILE A 90 0.79 15.07 11.15
CA ILE A 90 1.67 15.08 9.97
C ILE A 90 1.25 16.16 8.96
N GLY A 91 -0.04 16.32 8.68
CA GLY A 91 -0.53 17.40 7.79
C GLY A 91 -0.11 18.81 8.22
N GLN A 92 0.01 19.06 9.52
CA GLN A 92 0.48 20.34 10.05
C GLN A 92 2.00 20.46 9.94
N ALA A 93 2.74 19.38 10.19
CA ALA A 93 4.18 19.33 9.95
C ALA A 93 4.52 19.62 8.47
N LEU A 94 3.77 19.00 7.56
CA LEU A 94 3.88 19.18 6.11
C LEU A 94 3.63 20.63 5.69
N ASN A 95 2.55 21.22 6.18
CA ASN A 95 2.22 22.62 5.91
C ASN A 95 3.28 23.57 6.45
N VAL A 96 3.91 23.22 7.58
CA VAL A 96 4.95 24.06 8.17
C VAL A 96 6.22 24.07 7.32
N LEU A 97 6.55 23.00 6.62
CA LEU A 97 7.77 22.92 5.81
C LEU A 97 7.62 23.55 4.40
N GLU A 98 6.59 24.37 4.17
CA GLU A 98 6.39 25.19 2.95
C GLU A 98 6.56 24.44 1.60
N ARG A 99 6.18 23.15 1.51
CA ARG A 99 6.37 22.30 0.31
C ARG A 99 7.83 22.14 -0.14
N ASP A 100 8.80 22.38 0.74
CA ASP A 100 10.20 22.04 0.49
C ASP A 100 10.34 20.51 0.59
N ALA A 101 10.24 19.84 -0.56
CA ALA A 101 10.27 18.38 -0.67
C ALA A 101 11.53 17.77 -0.06
N GLY A 102 12.70 18.38 -0.26
CA GLY A 102 13.97 17.86 0.25
C GLY A 102 14.06 17.93 1.78
N ARG A 103 13.64 19.04 2.38
CA ARG A 103 13.59 19.17 3.84
C ARG A 103 12.50 18.34 4.48
N LEU A 104 11.36 18.25 3.80
CA LEU A 104 10.31 17.38 4.24
C LEU A 104 10.81 15.95 4.31
N THR A 105 11.47 15.46 3.25
CA THR A 105 12.12 14.16 3.24
C THR A 105 13.09 14.01 4.41
N GLN A 106 13.91 15.01 4.76
CA GLN A 106 14.81 14.93 5.92
C GLN A 106 14.07 14.85 7.27
N VAL A 107 13.09 15.72 7.52
CA VAL A 107 12.33 15.73 8.79
C VAL A 107 11.46 14.48 8.91
N ILE A 108 10.92 14.02 7.78
CA ILE A 108 10.21 12.76 7.65
C ILE A 108 11.19 11.59 7.89
N GLN A 109 12.39 11.56 7.32
CA GLN A 109 13.40 10.52 7.58
C GLN A 109 13.87 10.47 9.04
N ASP A 110 14.02 11.62 9.69
CA ASP A 110 14.37 11.71 11.12
C ASP A 110 13.24 11.14 12.02
N TYR A 111 11.99 11.24 11.57
CA TYR A 111 10.80 10.81 12.32
C TYR A 111 10.31 9.40 11.94
N LEU A 112 10.50 9.03 10.67
CA LEU A 112 10.24 7.72 10.10
C LEU A 112 11.44 6.80 10.30
N GLY A 113 11.27 5.52 10.00
CA GLY A 113 12.31 4.53 10.25
C GLY A 113 12.36 4.14 11.73
N LEU A 114 13.50 3.62 12.18
CA LEU A 114 13.59 3.03 13.52
C LEU A 114 13.84 4.08 14.61
N GLN A 115 12.98 4.08 15.62
CA GLN A 115 13.12 4.87 16.83
C GLN A 115 13.29 3.93 18.03
N HIS A 116 14.20 4.30 18.93
CA HIS A 116 14.25 3.69 20.26
C HIS A 116 13.34 4.50 21.18
N GLN A 117 12.10 4.05 21.34
CA GLN A 117 11.15 4.70 22.25
C GLN A 117 11.04 3.87 23.53
N GLU A 118 11.45 4.44 24.66
CA GLU A 118 11.36 3.77 25.98
C GLU A 118 12.02 2.37 26.03
N GLY A 119 13.06 2.16 25.22
CA GLY A 119 13.77 0.88 25.10
C GLY A 119 13.17 -0.10 24.09
N GLN A 120 12.11 0.28 23.37
CA GLN A 120 11.50 -0.52 22.30
C GLN A 120 12.05 -0.13 20.92
N GLN A 121 12.20 -1.11 20.03
CA GLN A 121 12.49 -0.95 18.61
C GLN A 121 11.19 -0.70 17.83
N VAL A 122 10.94 0.56 17.45
CA VAL A 122 9.73 0.99 16.74
C VAL A 122 10.09 1.40 15.32
N VAL A 123 9.40 0.85 14.31
CA VAL A 123 9.51 1.35 12.92
C VAL A 123 8.30 2.18 12.56
N ARG A 124 8.52 3.40 12.07
CA ARG A 124 7.46 4.29 11.55
C ARG A 124 7.51 4.36 10.04
N LEU A 125 6.37 4.07 9.41
CA LEU A 125 6.18 4.06 7.96
C LEU A 125 5.03 5.01 7.61
N PRO A 126 5.15 5.86 6.60
CA PRO A 126 4.04 6.66 6.13
C PRO A 126 3.29 5.86 5.06
N TYR A 127 2.01 6.16 4.92
CA TYR A 127 1.18 5.56 3.91
C TYR A 127 0.09 6.54 3.48
N TYR A 128 -0.33 6.50 2.22
CA TYR A 128 -1.16 7.55 1.63
C TYR A 128 -2.66 7.46 1.96
N ARG A 129 -3.08 6.41 2.69
CA ARG A 129 -4.48 6.16 3.03
C ARG A 129 -4.61 5.27 4.28
N PRO A 130 -5.80 5.20 4.91
CA PRO A 130 -6.08 4.20 5.94
C PRO A 130 -6.07 2.75 5.39
N LEU A 131 -5.73 1.78 6.24
CA LEU A 131 -5.75 0.33 5.95
C LEU A 131 -6.93 -0.32 6.69
N SER A 132 -8.14 -0.03 6.21
CA SER A 132 -9.39 -0.29 6.93
C SER A 132 -9.97 -1.71 6.80
N MET A 133 -9.36 -2.58 5.99
CA MET A 133 -9.87 -3.94 5.73
C MET A 133 -8.80 -5.01 5.96
N LEU A 134 -8.59 -5.42 7.21
CA LEU A 134 -7.60 -6.43 7.60
C LEU A 134 -8.19 -7.83 7.78
N ASN A 135 -9.40 -8.08 7.25
CA ASN A 135 -10.06 -9.37 7.33
C ASN A 135 -9.69 -10.25 6.11
N PRO A 136 -8.98 -11.39 6.29
CA PRO A 136 -8.57 -12.25 5.17
C PRO A 136 -9.75 -12.81 4.37
N GLN A 137 -10.94 -12.92 4.98
CA GLN A 137 -12.13 -13.45 4.33
C GLN A 137 -12.82 -12.44 3.40
N LYS A 138 -12.49 -11.14 3.51
CA LYS A 138 -13.07 -10.07 2.68
C LYS A 138 -12.14 -9.62 1.55
N PRO A 139 -12.63 -8.98 0.48
CA PRO A 139 -11.77 -8.43 -0.57
C PRO A 139 -10.75 -7.43 -0.01
N THR A 140 -9.46 -7.66 -0.27
CA THR A 140 -8.34 -6.91 0.33
C THR A 140 -7.38 -6.46 -0.77
N ARG A 141 -6.88 -5.22 -0.69
CA ARG A 141 -5.82 -4.75 -1.60
C ARG A 141 -4.47 -5.29 -1.17
N ARG A 142 -3.46 -5.12 -2.02
CA ARG A 142 -2.10 -5.66 -1.79
C ARG A 142 -1.50 -5.26 -0.44
N SER A 143 -1.79 -4.06 0.05
CA SER A 143 -1.21 -3.54 1.30
C SER A 143 -1.89 -4.15 2.52
N GLU A 144 -3.22 -4.32 2.49
CA GLU A 144 -3.94 -5.12 3.47
C GLU A 144 -3.45 -6.57 3.47
N GLN A 145 -3.22 -7.16 2.29
CA GLN A 145 -2.67 -8.53 2.19
C GLN A 145 -1.31 -8.65 2.88
N HIS A 146 -0.45 -7.63 2.76
CA HIS A 146 0.83 -7.59 3.46
C HIS A 146 0.63 -7.59 4.99
N ILE A 147 -0.24 -6.71 5.52
CA ILE A 147 -0.52 -6.66 6.96
C ILE A 147 -1.16 -7.97 7.45
N ILE A 148 -2.10 -8.55 6.69
CA ILE A 148 -2.75 -9.82 7.03
C ILE A 148 -1.72 -10.94 7.20
N ARG A 149 -0.66 -10.98 6.37
CA ARG A 149 0.43 -11.97 6.50
C ARG A 149 1.25 -11.82 7.79
N GLN A 150 1.26 -10.63 8.39
CA GLN A 150 1.92 -10.36 9.67
C GLN A 150 1.01 -10.67 10.86
N VAL A 151 -0.31 -10.60 10.67
CA VAL A 151 -1.32 -10.79 11.72
C VAL A 151 -1.82 -12.23 11.82
N PHE A 152 -1.92 -12.93 10.70
CA PHE A 152 -2.51 -14.26 10.63
C PHE A 152 -1.54 -15.31 10.11
N SER A 153 -1.70 -16.54 10.59
CA SER A 153 -1.00 -17.70 10.06
C SER A 153 -1.93 -18.60 9.24
N GLY A 154 -1.39 -19.23 8.19
CA GLY A 154 -1.99 -20.30 7.41
C GLY A 154 -1.38 -21.65 7.79
N LEU A 155 -1.76 -22.71 7.08
CA LEU A 155 -1.12 -24.01 7.24
C LEU A 155 0.33 -23.98 6.76
N THR A 156 0.56 -23.32 5.63
CA THR A 156 1.86 -23.13 4.98
C THR A 156 2.08 -21.66 4.67
N ARG A 157 3.31 -21.30 4.31
CA ARG A 157 3.68 -19.95 3.88
C ARG A 157 4.80 -19.99 2.86
N LEU A 158 5.01 -18.89 2.15
CA LEU A 158 6.25 -18.64 1.40
C LEU A 158 7.19 -17.80 2.27
N ASP A 159 8.48 -18.14 2.26
CA ASP A 159 9.52 -17.28 2.85
C ASP A 159 9.93 -16.14 1.90
N GLU A 160 10.88 -15.31 2.33
CA GLU A 160 11.41 -14.18 1.56
C GLU A 160 12.05 -14.58 0.22
N ASN A 161 12.49 -15.83 0.09
CA ASN A 161 13.04 -16.39 -1.14
C ASN A 161 11.98 -17.12 -1.96
N GLU A 162 10.71 -16.98 -1.57
CA GLU A 162 9.54 -17.58 -2.21
C GLU A 162 9.58 -19.12 -2.20
N ASN A 163 10.28 -19.70 -1.21
CA ASN A 163 10.26 -21.12 -0.94
C ASN A 163 9.11 -21.47 0.00
N LEU A 164 8.49 -22.61 -0.26
CA LEU A 164 7.44 -23.15 0.58
C LEU A 164 7.99 -23.58 1.94
N GLN A 165 7.35 -23.09 2.99
CA GLN A 165 7.66 -23.41 4.38
C GLN A 165 6.39 -23.82 5.14
N GLY A 166 6.59 -24.62 6.19
CA GLY A 166 5.53 -24.84 7.18
C GLY A 166 5.25 -23.58 8.00
N GLU A 167 3.98 -23.41 8.37
CA GLU A 167 3.53 -22.36 9.26
C GLU A 167 2.80 -22.96 10.47
N LEU A 168 1.47 -22.98 10.51
CA LEU A 168 0.72 -23.73 11.54
C LEU A 168 0.91 -25.24 11.40
N ALA A 169 1.02 -25.73 10.16
CA ALA A 169 1.47 -27.08 9.88
C ALA A 169 3.00 -27.09 9.87
N HIS A 170 3.62 -27.91 10.73
CA HIS A 170 5.07 -28.07 10.75
C HIS A 170 5.55 -29.15 9.77
N ASN A 171 4.64 -29.99 9.27
CA ASN A 171 4.90 -30.99 8.23
C ASN A 171 3.59 -31.35 7.51
N TRP A 172 3.67 -31.93 6.33
CA TRP A 172 2.54 -32.49 5.59
C TRP A 172 2.99 -33.63 4.69
N GLU A 173 2.05 -34.48 4.30
CA GLU A 173 2.27 -35.56 3.35
C GLU A 173 1.07 -35.71 2.42
N GLU A 174 1.36 -36.11 1.19
CA GLU A 174 0.35 -36.55 0.25
C GLU A 174 0.01 -38.00 0.54
N ILE A 175 -1.25 -38.28 0.89
CA ILE A 175 -1.75 -39.65 1.06
C ILE A 175 -2.10 -40.25 -0.31
N ASN A 176 -2.73 -39.43 -1.17
CA ASN A 176 -2.92 -39.64 -2.59
C ASN A 176 -3.24 -38.30 -3.28
N GLU A 177 -3.44 -38.33 -4.60
CA GLU A 177 -3.70 -37.15 -5.44
C GLU A 177 -4.86 -36.25 -4.97
N THR A 178 -5.83 -36.78 -4.23
CA THR A 178 -7.01 -36.06 -3.71
C THR A 178 -7.07 -35.98 -2.18
N HIS A 179 -6.05 -36.43 -1.46
CA HIS A 179 -6.05 -36.51 0.00
C HIS A 179 -4.69 -36.12 0.57
N TRP A 180 -4.67 -35.03 1.32
CA TRP A 180 -3.48 -34.51 1.97
C TRP A 180 -3.63 -34.51 3.48
N ARG A 181 -2.54 -34.80 4.19
CA ARG A 181 -2.46 -34.76 5.65
C ARG A 181 -1.50 -33.68 6.11
N PHE A 182 -1.94 -32.84 7.03
CA PHE A 182 -1.16 -31.77 7.65
C PHE A 182 -1.00 -32.01 9.14
N TYR A 183 0.24 -31.90 9.63
CA TYR A 183 0.62 -32.07 11.02
C TYR A 183 0.80 -30.71 11.70
N LEU A 184 -0.04 -30.41 12.67
CA LEU A 184 -0.19 -29.11 13.29
C LEU A 184 0.72 -28.92 14.50
N ARG A 185 1.16 -27.68 14.70
CA ARG A 185 1.79 -27.26 15.95
C ARG A 185 0.77 -27.30 17.09
N SER A 186 1.16 -27.91 18.21
CA SER A 186 0.35 -27.88 19.43
C SER A 186 0.55 -26.55 20.19
N GLY A 187 -0.49 -26.13 20.90
CA GLY A 187 -0.39 -25.00 21.85
C GLY A 187 -0.26 -23.61 21.22
N VAL A 188 -0.63 -23.44 19.95
CA VAL A 188 -0.64 -22.13 19.28
C VAL A 188 -1.60 -21.17 20.00
N ARG A 189 -1.11 -19.98 20.37
CA ARG A 189 -1.91 -18.94 21.00
C ARG A 189 -2.37 -17.90 19.99
N CYS A 190 -3.61 -17.47 20.15
CA CYS A 190 -4.17 -16.31 19.46
C CYS A 190 -3.75 -15.02 20.19
N HIS A 191 -3.85 -13.88 19.52
CA HIS A 191 -3.47 -12.58 20.09
C HIS A 191 -4.25 -12.20 21.36
N ASN A 192 -5.44 -12.76 21.55
CA ASN A 192 -6.26 -12.58 22.75
C ASN A 192 -5.92 -13.55 23.90
N GLY A 193 -4.89 -14.40 23.74
CA GLY A 193 -4.43 -15.35 24.75
C GLY A 193 -5.08 -16.73 24.69
N ASN A 194 -6.20 -16.89 23.96
CA ASN A 194 -6.86 -18.18 23.76
C ASN A 194 -5.98 -19.13 22.93
N LEU A 195 -6.23 -20.44 23.06
CA LEU A 195 -5.58 -21.44 22.22
C LEU A 195 -6.34 -21.57 20.89
N LEU A 196 -5.60 -21.59 19.78
CA LEU A 196 -6.14 -21.94 18.47
C LEU A 196 -6.66 -23.38 18.51
N GLN A 197 -7.91 -23.57 18.11
CA GLN A 197 -8.52 -24.90 18.03
C GLN A 197 -8.47 -25.43 16.59
N CYS A 198 -8.43 -26.75 16.45
CA CYS A 198 -8.52 -27.38 15.14
C CYS A 198 -9.84 -27.03 14.40
N SER A 199 -10.93 -26.82 15.15
CA SER A 199 -12.20 -26.34 14.60
C SER A 199 -12.10 -24.97 13.95
N ASP A 200 -11.24 -24.07 14.44
CA ASP A 200 -11.01 -22.75 13.83
C ASP A 200 -10.33 -22.89 12.46
N ILE A 201 -9.40 -23.83 12.34
CA ILE A 201 -8.71 -24.14 11.07
C ILE A 201 -9.72 -24.69 10.06
N ILE A 202 -10.49 -25.71 10.46
CA ILE A 202 -11.51 -26.32 9.60
C ILE A 202 -12.54 -25.29 9.14
N ALA A 203 -13.06 -24.47 10.06
CA ALA A 203 -14.02 -23.43 9.73
C ALA A 203 -13.44 -22.38 8.76
N SER A 204 -12.21 -21.94 8.99
CA SER A 204 -11.54 -20.98 8.10
C SER A 204 -11.36 -21.54 6.69
N LEU A 205 -10.87 -22.78 6.56
CA LEU A 205 -10.68 -23.42 5.26
C LEU A 205 -12.02 -23.72 4.56
N THR A 206 -13.08 -24.00 5.32
CA THR A 206 -14.44 -24.16 4.80
C THR A 206 -14.97 -22.85 4.22
N GLU A 207 -14.70 -21.70 4.85
CA GLU A 207 -15.02 -20.39 4.27
C GLU A 207 -14.18 -20.09 3.03
N SER A 208 -12.87 -20.39 3.07
CA SER A 208 -11.98 -20.24 1.90
C SER A 208 -12.46 -21.09 0.70
N ALA A 209 -12.96 -22.31 0.94
CA ALA A 209 -13.48 -23.23 -0.08
C ALA A 209 -14.65 -22.67 -0.90
N LYS A 210 -15.32 -21.60 -0.42
CA LYS A 210 -16.37 -20.90 -1.18
C LYS A 210 -15.81 -20.05 -2.32
N LEU A 211 -14.51 -19.75 -2.32
CA LEU A 211 -13.86 -18.99 -3.38
C LEU A 211 -13.47 -19.93 -4.54
N PRO A 212 -13.55 -19.48 -5.80
CA PRO A 212 -13.15 -20.29 -6.97
C PRO A 212 -11.75 -20.89 -6.83
N LEU A 213 -10.83 -20.12 -6.23
CA LEU A 213 -9.46 -20.52 -5.92
C LEU A 213 -9.37 -21.84 -5.13
N PHE A 214 -10.25 -22.06 -4.15
CA PHE A 214 -10.24 -23.24 -3.27
C PHE A 214 -11.46 -24.15 -3.46
N SER A 215 -12.25 -23.94 -4.52
CA SER A 215 -13.52 -24.63 -4.76
C SER A 215 -13.44 -26.16 -4.85
N HIS A 216 -12.24 -26.72 -5.01
CA HIS A 216 -12.01 -28.16 -5.04
C HIS A 216 -11.72 -28.77 -3.66
N LEU A 217 -11.61 -27.97 -2.59
CA LEU A 217 -11.51 -28.46 -1.21
C LEU A 217 -12.93 -28.82 -0.75
N ILE A 218 -13.21 -30.12 -0.60
CA ILE A 218 -14.57 -30.62 -0.36
C ILE A 218 -14.78 -31.20 1.04
N GLY A 219 -13.71 -31.47 1.78
CA GLY A 219 -13.81 -32.08 3.10
C GLY A 219 -12.59 -31.82 3.96
N PHE A 220 -12.84 -31.71 5.26
CA PHE A 220 -11.81 -31.55 6.29
C PHE A 220 -12.10 -32.53 7.42
N GLU A 221 -11.12 -33.36 7.77
CA GLU A 221 -11.24 -34.34 8.85
C GLU A 221 -10.13 -34.13 9.87
N GLN A 222 -10.43 -34.37 11.14
CA GLN A 222 -9.46 -34.31 12.22
C GLN A 222 -9.24 -35.72 12.79
N PRO A 223 -8.36 -36.55 12.19
CA PRO A 223 -8.12 -37.91 12.68
C PRO A 223 -7.44 -37.95 14.05
N SER A 224 -6.81 -36.85 14.49
CA SER A 224 -6.11 -36.71 15.76
C SER A 224 -6.05 -35.24 16.18
N PRO A 225 -5.86 -34.88 17.47
CA PRO A 225 -5.90 -33.50 17.94
C PRO A 225 -5.06 -32.49 17.16
N TRP A 226 -3.93 -32.91 16.59
CA TRP A 226 -2.98 -32.06 15.86
C TRP A 226 -2.77 -32.52 14.42
N VAL A 227 -3.77 -33.15 13.82
CA VAL A 227 -3.71 -33.62 12.44
C VAL A 227 -4.99 -33.21 11.74
N ILE A 228 -4.84 -32.64 10.54
CA ILE A 228 -5.97 -32.36 9.64
C ILE A 228 -5.72 -33.06 8.32
N ASP A 229 -6.74 -33.76 7.86
CA ASP A 229 -6.82 -34.31 6.53
C ASP A 229 -7.70 -33.39 5.67
N ILE A 230 -7.23 -33.07 4.47
CA ILE A 230 -7.94 -32.26 3.47
C ILE A 230 -8.26 -33.16 2.28
N HIS A 231 -9.54 -33.23 1.93
CA HIS A 231 -10.07 -34.01 0.82
C HIS A 231 -10.44 -33.10 -0.35
N LEU A 232 -10.04 -33.50 -1.55
CA LEU A 232 -10.18 -32.73 -2.79
C LEU A 232 -11.15 -33.42 -3.77
N SER A 233 -11.91 -32.63 -4.55
CA SER A 233 -12.76 -33.16 -5.61
C SER A 233 -11.99 -33.55 -6.89
N GLN A 234 -10.75 -33.09 -7.00
CA GLN A 234 -9.86 -33.31 -8.14
C GLN A 234 -8.41 -33.24 -7.66
N PRO A 235 -7.46 -33.90 -8.35
CA PRO A 235 -6.05 -33.80 -8.04
C PRO A 235 -5.50 -32.38 -7.94
N ASP A 236 -4.77 -32.08 -6.86
CA ASP A 236 -3.95 -30.87 -6.73
C ASP A 236 -2.62 -31.21 -6.04
N TRP A 237 -1.58 -31.39 -6.86
CA TRP A 237 -0.21 -31.65 -6.40
C TRP A 237 0.47 -30.43 -5.78
N HIS A 238 -0.15 -29.25 -5.91
CA HIS A 238 0.36 -27.96 -5.47
C HIS A 238 -0.43 -27.40 -4.27
N LEU A 239 -1.30 -28.21 -3.64
CA LEU A 239 -2.11 -27.80 -2.50
C LEU A 239 -1.30 -27.10 -1.38
N PRO A 240 -0.10 -27.58 -0.99
CA PRO A 240 0.70 -26.87 0.00
C PRO A 240 1.08 -25.44 -0.40
N VAL A 241 1.34 -25.17 -1.69
CA VAL A 241 1.61 -23.81 -2.19
C VAL A 241 0.32 -22.99 -2.21
N LEU A 242 -0.79 -23.57 -2.63
CA LEU A 242 -2.11 -22.92 -2.61
C LEU A 242 -2.51 -22.46 -1.20
N LEU A 243 -2.21 -23.26 -0.18
CA LEU A 243 -2.51 -22.94 1.23
C LEU A 243 -1.61 -21.84 1.82
N ALA A 244 -0.58 -21.38 1.10
CA ALA A 244 0.22 -20.21 1.46
C ALA A 244 -0.44 -18.88 1.05
N GLU A 245 -1.53 -18.93 0.27
CA GLU A 245 -2.27 -17.75 -0.15
C GLU A 245 -2.87 -16.98 1.02
N THR A 246 -2.96 -15.66 0.87
CA THR A 246 -3.52 -14.78 1.92
C THR A 246 -4.97 -15.14 2.26
N LYS A 247 -5.70 -15.69 1.27
CA LYS A 247 -7.08 -16.17 1.43
C LYS A 247 -7.21 -17.51 2.16
N ALA A 248 -6.11 -18.21 2.42
CA ALA A 248 -6.06 -19.45 3.21
C ALA A 248 -5.62 -19.20 4.67
N LYS A 249 -5.47 -17.94 5.09
CA LYS A 249 -5.09 -17.59 6.47
C LYS A 249 -6.22 -17.96 7.45
N ILE A 250 -5.82 -18.54 8.58
CA ILE A 250 -6.73 -19.05 9.59
C ILE A 250 -7.21 -17.91 10.48
N VAL A 251 -8.53 -17.78 10.61
CA VAL A 251 -9.21 -16.81 11.45
C VAL A 251 -9.71 -17.51 12.72
N PRO A 252 -9.10 -17.26 13.90
CA PRO A 252 -9.59 -17.79 15.16
C PRO A 252 -11.03 -17.35 15.44
N SER A 253 -11.87 -18.27 15.94
CA SER A 253 -13.25 -17.98 16.34
C SER A 253 -14.07 -17.30 15.24
N ILE A 254 -13.89 -17.71 13.98
CA ILE A 254 -14.53 -17.12 12.78
C ILE A 254 -16.06 -17.01 12.86
N HIS A 255 -16.73 -17.83 13.67
CA HIS A 255 -18.18 -17.76 13.87
C HIS A 255 -18.63 -16.76 14.95
N ASN A 256 -17.69 -16.11 15.63
CA ASN A 256 -17.95 -15.21 16.76
C ASN A 256 -16.98 -14.01 16.72
N LEU A 257 -16.87 -13.39 15.54
CA LEU A 257 -16.00 -12.24 15.32
C LEU A 257 -16.59 -10.97 15.95
N PRO A 258 -15.76 -10.11 16.56
CA PRO A 258 -16.22 -8.81 17.04
C PRO A 258 -16.61 -7.89 15.88
N GLU A 259 -17.49 -6.91 16.12
CA GLU A 259 -17.98 -5.99 15.07
C GLU A 259 -16.85 -5.21 14.37
N ASN A 260 -15.79 -4.88 15.11
CA ASN A 260 -14.63 -4.15 14.62
C ASN A 260 -13.50 -5.05 14.10
N PHE A 261 -13.75 -6.35 13.88
CA PHE A 261 -12.74 -7.32 13.45
C PHE A 261 -11.98 -6.91 12.18
N ASP A 262 -12.68 -6.22 11.28
CA ASP A 262 -12.11 -5.70 10.04
C ASP A 262 -10.97 -4.69 10.27
N LEU A 263 -11.00 -3.96 11.39
CA LEU A 263 -9.98 -2.98 11.78
C LEU A 263 -9.00 -3.55 12.80
N LEU A 264 -9.51 -4.27 13.81
CA LEU A 264 -8.76 -4.85 14.93
C LEU A 264 -8.90 -6.38 14.93
N PRO A 265 -8.34 -7.06 13.92
CA PRO A 265 -8.40 -8.52 13.84
C PRO A 265 -7.61 -9.20 14.95
N ILE A 266 -8.10 -10.36 15.36
CA ILE A 266 -7.38 -11.31 16.23
C ILE A 266 -6.86 -12.43 15.35
N GLY A 267 -5.55 -12.61 15.32
CA GLY A 267 -4.89 -13.68 14.59
C GLY A 267 -3.96 -14.52 15.48
N THR A 268 -3.03 -15.21 14.83
CA THR A 268 -1.99 -16.07 15.45
C THR A 268 -0.60 -15.74 14.93
N GLY A 269 -0.47 -14.68 14.12
CA GLY A 269 0.76 -14.26 13.48
C GLY A 269 1.71 -13.52 14.42
N PRO A 270 2.91 -13.16 13.93
CA PRO A 270 3.97 -12.54 14.71
C PRO A 270 3.62 -11.16 15.29
N PHE A 271 2.69 -10.43 14.67
CA PHE A 271 2.25 -9.11 15.12
C PHE A 271 0.74 -9.10 15.39
N LYS A 272 0.31 -8.35 16.40
CA LYS A 272 -1.10 -8.06 16.69
C LYS A 272 -1.42 -6.61 16.35
N VAL A 273 -2.65 -6.33 15.93
CA VAL A 273 -3.12 -4.95 15.70
C VAL A 273 -3.59 -4.37 17.03
N VAL A 274 -3.05 -3.20 17.41
CA VAL A 274 -3.47 -2.50 18.64
C VAL A 274 -4.26 -1.23 18.38
N ILE A 275 -3.97 -0.53 17.27
CA ILE A 275 -4.70 0.66 16.82
C ILE A 275 -4.86 0.55 15.31
N ASN A 276 -6.05 0.85 14.80
CA ASN A 276 -6.30 1.03 13.38
C ASN A 276 -7.44 2.03 13.20
N ASP A 277 -7.09 3.26 12.82
CA ASP A 277 -8.01 4.37 12.60
C ASP A 277 -7.65 5.15 11.33
N GLU A 278 -8.34 6.25 11.07
CA GLU A 278 -8.11 7.07 9.86
C GLU A 278 -6.72 7.72 9.78
N LYS A 279 -5.97 7.76 10.89
CA LYS A 279 -4.67 8.42 11.01
C LYS A 279 -3.52 7.42 11.09
N GLN A 280 -3.74 6.23 11.64
CA GLN A 280 -2.66 5.29 11.89
C GLN A 280 -3.14 3.84 12.00
N LEU A 281 -2.23 2.93 11.64
CA LEU A 281 -2.25 1.52 11.98
C LEU A 281 -1.03 1.22 12.85
N ILE A 282 -1.22 0.58 14.00
CA ILE A 282 -0.14 0.19 14.90
C ILE A 282 -0.19 -1.32 15.13
N LEU A 283 0.94 -1.95 14.84
CA LEU A 283 1.22 -3.35 15.09
C LEU A 283 2.21 -3.48 16.26
N GLU A 284 1.96 -4.40 17.17
CA GLU A 284 2.89 -4.78 18.24
C GLU A 284 3.34 -6.22 18.06
N ALA A 285 4.61 -6.51 18.34
CA ALA A 285 5.10 -7.88 18.38
C ALA A 285 4.31 -8.70 19.41
N PHE A 286 3.92 -9.91 19.01
CA PHE A 286 3.18 -10.81 19.88
C PHE A 286 4.13 -11.77 20.59
N ASP A 287 4.39 -11.53 21.88
CA ASP A 287 5.28 -12.37 22.69
C ASP A 287 4.80 -13.83 22.82
N GLY A 288 3.50 -14.08 22.61
CA GLY A 288 2.92 -15.43 22.59
C GLY A 288 3.04 -16.16 21.25
N TYR A 289 3.74 -15.58 20.27
CA TYR A 289 3.92 -16.18 18.95
C TYR A 289 4.70 -17.50 19.06
N TYR A 290 4.22 -18.53 18.36
CA TYR A 290 4.77 -19.89 18.44
C TYR A 290 6.11 -20.07 17.71
N GLY A 291 6.49 -19.09 16.87
CA GLY A 291 7.77 -19.05 16.17
C GLY A 291 8.79 -18.18 16.90
N PHE A 292 9.83 -17.74 16.18
CA PHE A 292 10.69 -16.69 16.71
C PHE A 292 9.92 -15.38 16.81
N ARG A 293 10.06 -14.70 17.94
CA ARG A 293 9.51 -13.35 18.11
C ARG A 293 10.12 -12.42 17.04
N PRO A 294 9.32 -11.48 16.46
CA PRO A 294 9.88 -10.40 15.68
C PRO A 294 11.02 -9.67 16.39
N LEU A 295 11.97 -9.19 15.61
CA LEU A 295 13.07 -8.35 16.12
C LEU A 295 12.56 -6.95 16.49
N LEU A 296 11.59 -6.43 15.75
CA LEU A 296 10.89 -5.18 16.07
C LEU A 296 9.88 -5.39 17.19
N ASP A 297 9.72 -4.39 18.06
CA ASP A 297 8.68 -4.37 19.08
C ASP A 297 7.37 -3.80 18.53
N LYS A 298 7.46 -2.82 17.63
CA LYS A 298 6.30 -2.09 17.11
C LYS A 298 6.51 -1.62 15.67
N VAL A 299 5.45 -1.65 14.88
CA VAL A 299 5.39 -1.03 13.54
C VAL A 299 4.21 -0.06 13.52
N GLU A 300 4.47 1.19 13.20
CA GLU A 300 3.45 2.24 13.08
C GLU A 300 3.37 2.69 11.63
N VAL A 301 2.21 2.50 11.02
CA VAL A 301 1.89 3.00 9.68
C VAL A 301 1.03 4.25 9.84
N TRP A 302 1.57 5.40 9.48
CA TRP A 302 0.94 6.70 9.63
C TRP A 302 0.34 7.20 8.32
N VAL A 303 -0.93 7.60 8.34
CA VAL A 303 -1.62 8.12 7.16
C VAL A 303 -1.16 9.55 6.87
N ILE A 304 -0.61 9.75 5.68
CA ILE A 304 -0.16 11.05 5.17
C ILE A 304 -0.99 11.45 3.95
N ASP A 305 -1.07 12.74 3.69
CA ASP A 305 -1.80 13.26 2.54
C ASP A 305 -1.15 12.76 1.23
N GLU A 306 -1.98 12.28 0.30
CA GLU A 306 -1.60 11.71 -1.00
C GLU A 306 -0.64 12.62 -1.77
N ALA A 307 -0.79 13.95 -1.66
CA ALA A 307 0.09 14.94 -2.30
C ALA A 307 1.56 14.83 -1.88
N PHE A 308 1.83 14.17 -0.76
CA PHE A 308 3.17 13.96 -0.21
C PHE A 308 3.58 12.48 -0.20
N SER A 309 2.72 11.57 -0.65
CA SER A 309 3.04 10.14 -0.67
C SER A 309 4.17 9.77 -1.61
N THR A 310 4.26 10.46 -2.75
CA THR A 310 5.32 10.30 -3.76
C THR A 310 6.66 10.85 -3.31
N LEU A 311 6.71 11.58 -2.19
CA LEU A 311 7.94 12.08 -1.58
C LEU A 311 8.57 11.07 -0.60
N VAL A 312 7.83 10.02 -0.20
CA VAL A 312 8.34 9.00 0.72
C VAL A 312 8.63 7.66 0.04
N TYR A 313 7.96 7.35 -1.07
CA TYR A 313 8.41 6.30 -1.98
C TYR A 313 9.46 6.88 -2.93
N PRO A 314 10.49 6.12 -3.33
CA PRO A 314 11.56 6.64 -4.19
C PRO A 314 10.96 7.22 -5.47
N SER A 315 11.05 8.54 -5.62
CA SER A 315 10.75 9.23 -6.86
C SER A 315 11.96 9.12 -7.78
N LEU A 316 11.77 8.59 -8.98
CA LEU A 316 12.85 8.44 -9.98
C LEU A 316 13.30 9.79 -10.58
N GLN A 317 12.72 10.92 -10.16
CA GLN A 317 13.00 12.24 -10.74
C GLN A 317 14.31 12.87 -10.25
N HIS A 318 14.80 12.47 -9.08
CA HIS A 318 16.01 13.03 -8.51
C HIS A 318 16.91 11.89 -8.03
N PRO A 319 17.76 11.32 -8.90
CA PRO A 319 18.90 10.56 -8.43
C PRO A 319 19.77 11.57 -7.67
N VAL A 320 19.64 11.61 -6.35
CA VAL A 320 20.68 12.17 -5.50
C VAL A 320 21.88 11.29 -5.78
N LYS A 321 22.90 11.83 -6.43
CA LYS A 321 24.13 11.10 -6.70
C LYS A 321 24.66 10.67 -5.33
N PRO A 322 24.64 9.36 -4.98
CA PRO A 322 25.14 8.95 -3.69
C PRO A 322 26.65 9.15 -3.75
N ASP A 323 27.20 9.87 -2.78
CA ASP A 323 28.65 10.08 -2.68
C ASP A 323 29.41 8.82 -2.25
N ASN A 324 28.74 7.66 -2.19
CA ASN A 324 29.34 6.34 -2.06
C ASN A 324 28.50 5.31 -2.83
N HIS A 325 29.10 4.15 -3.12
CA HIS A 325 28.56 3.03 -3.90
C HIS A 325 27.28 2.35 -3.32
N ASP A 326 26.21 3.09 -3.06
CA ASP A 326 24.95 2.55 -2.58
C ASP A 326 23.91 2.54 -3.72
N HIS A 327 23.74 1.36 -4.30
CA HIS A 327 22.66 1.11 -5.27
C HIS A 327 21.30 1.14 -4.53
N GLU A 328 20.38 1.99 -4.99
CA GLU A 328 18.94 1.86 -4.69
C GLU A 328 18.46 0.50 -5.23
N GLU A 329 17.85 -0.32 -4.36
CA GLU A 329 17.21 -1.58 -4.78
C GLU A 329 15.77 -1.26 -5.22
N VAL A 330 15.64 -0.75 -6.44
CA VAL A 330 14.34 -0.57 -7.10
C VAL A 330 14.13 -1.74 -8.06
N GLU A 331 13.01 -2.44 -7.91
CA GLU A 331 12.59 -3.55 -8.76
C GLU A 331 11.27 -3.18 -9.46
N LEU A 332 10.99 -3.79 -10.61
CA LEU A 332 9.67 -3.60 -11.23
C LEU A 332 8.62 -4.35 -10.43
N ASP A 333 7.45 -3.74 -10.28
CA ASP A 333 6.26 -4.44 -9.81
C ASP A 333 6.07 -5.72 -10.64
N PRO A 334 5.90 -6.90 -10.00
CA PRO A 334 5.68 -8.15 -10.72
C PRO A 334 4.41 -8.12 -11.57
N GLY A 335 3.48 -7.20 -11.29
CA GLY A 335 2.27 -6.98 -12.04
C GLY A 335 2.20 -5.64 -12.78
N CYS A 336 0.97 -5.23 -13.08
CA CYS A 336 0.66 -3.95 -13.72
C CYS A 336 -0.68 -3.40 -13.23
N THR A 337 -0.93 -2.12 -13.48
CA THR A 337 -2.32 -1.64 -13.53
C THR A 337 -2.95 -2.07 -14.84
N TYR A 338 -4.26 -2.32 -14.84
CA TYR A 338 -5.00 -2.74 -16.02
C TYR A 338 -6.42 -2.16 -16.03
N LEU A 339 -7.02 -2.14 -17.22
CA LEU A 339 -8.45 -1.93 -17.39
C LEU A 339 -9.11 -3.30 -17.53
N LEU A 340 -9.99 -3.68 -16.61
CA LEU A 340 -10.81 -4.87 -16.69
C LEU A 340 -12.12 -4.50 -17.39
N LEU A 341 -12.40 -5.15 -18.52
CA LEU A 341 -13.63 -4.92 -19.26
C LEU A 341 -14.76 -5.76 -18.67
N ASN A 342 -15.92 -5.15 -18.41
CA ASN A 342 -17.10 -5.89 -17.98
C ASN A 342 -17.79 -6.51 -19.21
N LYS A 343 -17.40 -7.76 -19.53
CA LYS A 343 -17.97 -8.54 -20.63
C LYS A 343 -19.28 -9.24 -20.26
N LYS A 344 -19.67 -9.20 -18.98
CA LYS A 344 -20.87 -9.87 -18.47
C LYS A 344 -22.12 -9.00 -18.54
N SER A 345 -22.01 -7.74 -18.15
CA SER A 345 -23.14 -6.81 -18.10
C SER A 345 -22.83 -5.39 -18.59
N GLY A 346 -21.56 -5.09 -18.89
CA GLY A 346 -21.13 -3.78 -19.38
C GLY A 346 -21.12 -3.71 -20.91
N LEU A 347 -20.73 -2.54 -21.44
CA LEU A 347 -20.64 -2.33 -22.89
C LEU A 347 -19.74 -3.34 -23.62
N ALA A 348 -18.67 -3.84 -22.98
CA ALA A 348 -17.74 -4.79 -23.58
C ALA A 348 -18.28 -6.22 -23.72
N GLN A 349 -19.54 -6.48 -23.33
CA GLN A 349 -20.27 -7.67 -23.76
C GLN A 349 -20.45 -7.69 -25.29
N ASP A 350 -20.50 -6.52 -25.92
CA ASP A 350 -20.43 -6.38 -27.36
C ASP A 350 -18.96 -6.35 -27.82
N GLU A 351 -18.62 -7.26 -28.72
CA GLU A 351 -17.26 -7.46 -29.22
C GLU A 351 -16.72 -6.23 -29.96
N ASP A 352 -17.58 -5.43 -30.59
CA ASP A 352 -17.15 -4.19 -31.25
C ASP A 352 -16.75 -3.13 -30.21
N TRP A 353 -17.45 -3.07 -29.08
CA TRP A 353 -17.09 -2.21 -27.94
C TRP A 353 -15.79 -2.67 -27.28
N ALA A 354 -15.63 -3.98 -27.04
CA ALA A 354 -14.39 -4.53 -26.48
C ALA A 354 -13.19 -4.23 -27.40
N THR A 355 -13.37 -4.37 -28.72
CA THR A 355 -12.35 -4.05 -29.72
C THR A 355 -11.99 -2.57 -29.72
N TYR A 356 -12.99 -1.70 -29.70
CA TYR A 356 -12.80 -0.25 -29.61
C TYR A 356 -12.04 0.14 -28.34
N PHE A 357 -12.43 -0.36 -27.17
CA PHE A 357 -11.73 -0.05 -25.92
C PHE A 357 -10.28 -0.53 -25.94
N CYS A 358 -10.00 -1.74 -26.40
CA CYS A 358 -8.64 -2.26 -26.52
C CYS A 358 -7.76 -1.43 -27.47
N ALA A 359 -8.32 -0.94 -28.58
CA ALA A 359 -7.59 -0.10 -29.53
C ALA A 359 -7.36 1.32 -29.00
N THR A 360 -8.39 1.93 -28.41
CA THR A 360 -8.38 3.35 -28.02
C THR A 360 -7.71 3.58 -26.66
N LEU A 361 -7.92 2.67 -25.70
CA LEU A 361 -7.45 2.80 -24.31
C LEU A 361 -6.19 1.97 -24.03
N ASN A 362 -5.36 1.74 -25.04
CA ASN A 362 -4.09 1.05 -24.86
C ASN A 362 -3.09 1.89 -24.05
N SER A 363 -2.09 1.22 -23.47
CA SER A 363 -1.09 1.85 -22.59
C SER A 363 -0.34 3.02 -23.23
N ILE A 364 0.02 2.93 -24.52
CA ILE A 364 0.72 4.00 -25.24
C ILE A 364 -0.19 5.22 -25.39
N ALA A 365 -1.42 5.03 -25.86
CA ALA A 365 -2.38 6.12 -26.08
C ALA A 365 -2.65 6.93 -24.80
N ILE A 366 -2.73 6.24 -23.66
CA ILE A 366 -2.89 6.88 -22.35
C ILE A 366 -1.57 7.56 -21.93
N PHE A 367 -0.43 6.88 -22.08
CA PHE A 367 0.89 7.39 -21.73
C PHE A 367 1.22 8.72 -22.41
N GLU A 368 0.89 8.88 -23.70
CA GLU A 368 1.13 10.11 -24.47
C GLU A 368 0.40 11.34 -23.91
N LEU A 369 -0.67 11.14 -23.15
CA LEU A 369 -1.46 12.21 -22.54
C LEU A 369 -1.07 12.48 -21.09
N LEU A 370 -0.19 11.67 -20.49
CA LEU A 370 0.27 11.88 -19.12
C LEU A 370 1.31 13.00 -19.06
N PRO A 371 1.26 13.89 -18.05
CA PRO A 371 2.31 14.87 -17.78
C PRO A 371 3.66 14.20 -17.52
N LYS A 372 4.72 14.68 -18.19
CA LYS A 372 6.06 14.06 -18.14
C LYS A 372 6.67 14.04 -16.74
N ASP A 373 6.44 15.07 -15.96
CA ASP A 373 6.81 15.11 -14.54
C ASP A 373 6.13 13.94 -13.82
N LYS A 374 4.81 13.82 -13.89
CA LYS A 374 4.09 12.75 -13.18
C LYS A 374 4.45 11.33 -13.60
N ILE A 375 4.88 11.11 -14.84
CA ILE A 375 5.39 9.80 -15.29
C ILE A 375 6.64 9.40 -14.49
N GLY A 376 7.61 10.31 -14.34
CA GLY A 376 8.84 10.05 -13.60
C GLY A 376 8.60 9.88 -12.10
N GLU A 377 7.70 10.69 -11.52
CA GLU A 377 7.36 10.64 -10.09
C GLU A 377 6.69 9.31 -9.70
N LEU A 378 5.82 8.79 -10.56
CA LEU A 378 5.10 7.53 -10.32
C LEU A 378 5.83 6.30 -10.88
N GLY A 379 6.98 6.48 -11.54
CA GLY A 379 7.76 5.41 -12.15
C GLY A 379 6.98 4.56 -13.16
N LEU A 380 6.13 5.20 -13.97
CA LEU A 380 5.22 4.48 -14.88
C LEU A 380 5.94 4.03 -16.17
N LEU A 381 5.76 2.76 -16.53
CA LEU A 381 6.21 2.18 -17.79
C LEU A 381 5.02 1.54 -18.53
N PRO A 382 4.80 1.83 -19.82
CA PRO A 382 3.74 1.17 -20.60
C PRO A 382 3.84 -0.36 -20.53
N ALA A 383 2.74 -1.01 -20.15
CA ALA A 383 2.63 -2.46 -20.12
C ALA A 383 2.15 -3.00 -21.47
N TYR A 384 2.79 -4.07 -21.93
CA TYR A 384 2.38 -4.84 -23.12
C TYR A 384 1.88 -6.24 -22.76
N GLY A 385 1.80 -6.54 -21.47
CA GLY A 385 1.35 -7.80 -20.89
C GLY A 385 1.16 -7.62 -19.39
N LEU A 386 0.72 -8.68 -18.71
CA LEU A 386 0.44 -8.61 -17.27
C LEU A 386 1.70 -8.52 -16.41
N LYS A 387 2.77 -9.24 -16.79
CA LYS A 387 4.07 -9.19 -16.11
C LYS A 387 5.13 -8.43 -16.94
N PRO A 388 6.14 -7.83 -16.31
CA PRO A 388 7.27 -7.21 -17.01
C PRO A 388 7.90 -8.16 -18.05
N GLY A 389 8.21 -7.62 -19.24
CA GLY A 389 8.80 -8.38 -20.34
C GLY A 389 7.82 -9.25 -21.14
N TRP A 390 6.53 -9.29 -20.78
CA TRP A 390 5.51 -9.97 -21.59
C TRP A 390 4.94 -9.05 -22.67
N PHE A 391 4.79 -9.58 -23.88
CA PHE A 391 4.28 -8.88 -25.07
C PHE A 391 3.08 -9.62 -25.63
N HIS A 392 1.90 -9.34 -25.07
CA HIS A 392 0.61 -9.91 -25.46
C HIS A 392 -0.29 -8.90 -26.19
N THR A 393 -0.14 -7.61 -25.87
CA THR A 393 -0.85 -6.52 -26.56
C THR A 393 -0.33 -6.36 -27.99
N LYS A 394 -1.23 -6.35 -28.97
CA LYS A 394 -0.91 -6.05 -30.36
C LYS A 394 -1.13 -4.55 -30.62
N PRO A 395 -0.23 -3.85 -31.32
CA PRO A 395 -0.44 -2.45 -31.67
C PRO A 395 -1.70 -2.29 -32.53
N ALA A 396 -2.57 -1.33 -32.18
CA ALA A 396 -3.68 -0.96 -33.03
C ALA A 396 -3.14 -0.21 -34.27
N ILE A 397 -3.35 -0.77 -35.46
CA ILE A 397 -2.82 -0.21 -36.73
C ILE A 397 -3.76 0.87 -37.29
N LYS A 398 -5.02 0.92 -36.84
CA LYS A 398 -6.04 1.84 -37.35
C LYS A 398 -6.87 2.44 -36.21
N LYS A 399 -7.25 3.71 -36.38
CA LYS A 399 -8.28 4.33 -35.56
C LYS A 399 -9.62 3.61 -35.78
N LEU A 400 -10.32 3.32 -34.70
CA LEU A 400 -11.67 2.76 -34.71
C LEU A 400 -12.65 3.80 -34.21
N ASP A 401 -13.84 3.85 -34.81
CA ASP A 401 -14.95 4.66 -34.31
C ASP A 401 -15.72 3.86 -33.25
N PRO A 402 -16.32 4.53 -32.23
CA PRO A 402 -17.12 3.83 -31.24
C PRO A 402 -18.38 3.24 -31.88
N PRO A 403 -18.85 2.05 -31.46
CA PRO A 403 -20.01 1.39 -32.06
C PRO A 403 -21.31 2.21 -31.99
N ALA A 404 -21.45 3.01 -30.92
CA ALA A 404 -22.57 3.94 -30.75
C ALA A 404 -22.19 5.11 -29.83
N GLN A 405 -22.90 6.23 -29.94
CA GLN A 405 -22.79 7.33 -28.98
C GLN A 405 -23.47 6.93 -27.66
N ARG A 406 -22.66 6.68 -26.63
CA ARG A 406 -23.11 6.27 -25.30
C ARG A 406 -22.27 6.91 -24.21
N LYS A 407 -22.82 6.89 -23.00
CA LYS A 407 -22.08 7.20 -21.79
C LYS A 407 -21.32 5.95 -21.34
N VAL A 408 -20.01 6.09 -21.07
CA VAL A 408 -19.15 5.01 -20.56
C VAL A 408 -18.93 5.22 -19.06
N ASN A 409 -19.29 4.22 -18.25
CA ASN A 409 -19.10 4.24 -16.80
C ASN A 409 -17.80 3.52 -16.42
N ILE A 410 -16.89 4.22 -15.76
CA ILE A 410 -15.56 3.69 -15.39
C ILE A 410 -15.37 3.78 -13.88
N ALA A 411 -15.10 2.65 -13.23
CA ALA A 411 -14.88 2.61 -11.79
C ALA A 411 -13.41 2.47 -11.41
N TYR A 412 -12.96 3.19 -10.37
CA TYR A 412 -11.60 3.06 -9.83
C TYR A 412 -11.50 3.37 -8.34
N HIS A 413 -10.45 2.83 -7.70
CA HIS A 413 -10.17 3.09 -6.29
C HIS A 413 -9.83 4.55 -6.02
N CYS A 414 -10.56 5.19 -5.12
CA CYS A 414 -10.51 6.64 -4.90
C CYS A 414 -9.16 7.18 -4.41
N TYR A 415 -8.37 6.34 -3.73
CA TYR A 415 -7.06 6.70 -3.17
C TYR A 415 -5.87 6.23 -4.01
N HIS A 416 -6.07 5.60 -5.16
CA HIS A 416 -4.94 5.10 -5.94
C HIS A 416 -4.15 6.28 -6.57
N PRO A 417 -2.84 6.40 -6.31
CA PRO A 417 -2.06 7.60 -6.62
C PRO A 417 -2.00 7.91 -8.13
N GLY A 418 -2.06 6.88 -8.97
CA GLY A 418 -2.03 7.04 -10.43
C GLY A 418 -3.40 7.17 -11.12
N PHE A 419 -4.50 6.77 -10.50
CA PHE A 419 -5.75 6.57 -11.26
C PHE A 419 -6.48 7.85 -11.62
N LYS A 420 -6.41 8.88 -10.77
CA LYS A 420 -6.95 10.20 -11.10
C LYS A 420 -6.24 10.83 -12.30
N LEU A 421 -4.97 10.53 -12.50
CA LEU A 421 -4.21 11.00 -13.65
C LEU A 421 -4.61 10.23 -14.91
N GLN A 422 -4.62 8.89 -14.83
CA GLN A 422 -5.04 8.01 -15.92
C GLN A 422 -6.50 8.28 -16.34
N SER A 423 -7.40 8.56 -15.41
CA SER A 423 -8.82 8.83 -15.71
C SER A 423 -8.99 10.06 -16.59
N LYS A 424 -8.18 11.12 -16.40
CA LYS A 424 -8.21 12.31 -17.25
C LYS A 424 -7.74 12.03 -18.67
N ALA A 425 -6.70 11.20 -18.82
CA ALA A 425 -6.22 10.76 -20.13
C ALA A 425 -7.28 9.92 -20.86
N ILE A 426 -7.90 8.97 -20.16
CA ILE A 426 -9.02 8.15 -20.67
C ILE A 426 -10.19 9.04 -21.10
N GLU A 427 -10.60 9.98 -20.26
CA GLU A 427 -11.69 10.92 -20.57
C GLU A 427 -11.39 11.74 -21.83
N THR A 428 -10.14 12.18 -21.98
CA THR A 428 -9.69 12.92 -23.16
C THR A 428 -9.79 12.06 -24.43
N LEU A 429 -9.38 10.79 -24.37
CA LEU A 429 -9.46 9.86 -25.50
C LEU A 429 -10.92 9.61 -25.91
N LEU A 430 -11.77 9.26 -24.96
CA LEU A 430 -13.19 8.93 -25.24
C LEU A 430 -13.97 10.15 -25.73
N LYS A 431 -13.74 11.34 -25.18
CA LYS A 431 -14.38 12.59 -25.65
C LYS A 431 -13.96 13.01 -27.05
N ARG A 432 -12.74 12.69 -27.49
CA ARG A 432 -12.31 12.93 -28.88
C ARG A 432 -13.14 12.16 -29.90
N ASP A 433 -13.76 11.06 -29.48
CA ASP A 433 -14.67 10.24 -30.29
C ASP A 433 -16.15 10.52 -29.98
N GLY A 434 -16.45 11.57 -29.21
CA GLY A 434 -17.80 12.04 -28.92
C GLY A 434 -18.48 11.38 -27.71
N LEU A 435 -17.81 10.44 -27.03
CA LEU A 435 -18.40 9.71 -25.91
C LEU A 435 -18.40 10.52 -24.61
N ASP A 436 -19.50 10.42 -23.87
CA ASP A 436 -19.58 10.91 -22.50
C ASP A 436 -18.97 9.89 -21.54
N VAL A 437 -18.32 10.37 -20.48
CA VAL A 437 -17.67 9.50 -19.48
C VAL A 437 -18.17 9.85 -18.08
N ASN A 438 -18.46 8.83 -17.28
CA ASN A 438 -18.77 8.98 -15.87
C ASN A 438 -17.84 8.11 -15.03
N PHE A 439 -17.22 8.73 -14.04
CA PHE A 439 -16.30 8.06 -13.14
C PHE A 439 -16.96 7.73 -11.80
N VAL A 440 -16.94 6.45 -11.44
CA VAL A 440 -17.42 5.97 -10.14
C VAL A 440 -16.22 5.67 -9.25
N ARG A 441 -16.05 6.47 -8.20
CA ARG A 441 -14.94 6.31 -7.26
C ARG A 441 -15.40 5.49 -6.06
N TYR A 442 -14.62 4.50 -5.66
CA TYR A 442 -14.95 3.62 -4.55
C TYR A 442 -13.76 3.37 -3.61
N ASP A 443 -14.05 2.98 -2.37
CA ASP A 443 -13.03 2.57 -1.40
C ASP A 443 -13.16 1.08 -1.06
N VAL A 444 -13.95 0.77 -0.03
CA VAL A 444 -14.29 -0.60 0.41
C VAL A 444 -15.57 -1.07 -0.28
N ASP A 445 -16.61 -0.24 -0.28
CA ASP A 445 -17.89 -0.57 -0.91
C ASP A 445 -17.80 -0.48 -2.42
N LEU A 446 -17.96 -1.61 -3.09
CA LEU A 446 -17.95 -1.71 -4.55
C LEU A 446 -19.27 -1.20 -5.13
N PRO A 447 -19.24 -0.43 -6.24
CA PRO A 447 -20.47 -0.13 -6.98
C PRO A 447 -21.03 -1.42 -7.60
N HIS A 448 -22.31 -1.39 -7.96
CA HIS A 448 -22.95 -2.56 -8.56
C HIS A 448 -22.37 -2.83 -9.95
N ASP A 449 -22.04 -4.09 -10.25
CA ASP A 449 -21.32 -4.45 -11.47
C ASP A 449 -22.08 -4.05 -12.74
N ALA A 450 -23.41 -4.11 -12.73
CA ALA A 450 -24.25 -3.71 -13.87
C ALA A 450 -24.20 -2.21 -14.20
N GLU A 451 -23.65 -1.38 -13.31
CA GLU A 451 -23.52 0.06 -13.51
C GLU A 451 -22.15 0.46 -14.07
N VAL A 452 -21.21 -0.48 -14.20
CA VAL A 452 -19.82 -0.21 -14.56
C VAL A 452 -19.41 -0.99 -15.80
N ASP A 453 -18.90 -0.27 -16.81
CA ASP A 453 -18.43 -0.85 -18.07
C ASP A 453 -16.96 -1.26 -18.01
N ILE A 454 -16.14 -0.47 -17.33
CA ILE A 454 -14.70 -0.66 -17.23
C ILE A 454 -14.25 -0.44 -15.79
N TRP A 455 -13.43 -1.35 -15.27
CA TRP A 455 -12.80 -1.20 -13.96
C TRP A 455 -11.30 -0.93 -14.11
N MET A 456 -10.83 0.18 -13.56
CA MET A 456 -9.39 0.41 -13.42
C MET A 456 -8.91 -0.29 -12.15
N LYS A 457 -7.99 -1.25 -12.29
CA LYS A 457 -7.57 -2.15 -11.22
C LYS A 457 -6.04 -2.21 -11.13
N PRO A 458 -5.46 -2.18 -9.92
CA PRO A 458 -4.08 -2.57 -9.72
C PRO A 458 -4.00 -4.09 -9.62
N MET A 459 -2.96 -4.71 -10.18
CA MET A 459 -2.69 -6.13 -9.99
C MET A 459 -1.74 -6.30 -8.80
N GLY A 460 -2.24 -6.81 -7.68
CA GLY A 460 -1.42 -7.14 -6.51
C GLY A 460 -0.98 -8.59 -6.52
N ILE A 461 0.10 -8.94 -7.22
CA ILE A 461 0.64 -10.31 -7.16
C ILE A 461 1.43 -10.48 -5.85
N CYS A 462 1.23 -11.62 -5.21
CA CYS A 462 1.71 -11.91 -3.86
C CYS A 462 3.18 -12.33 -3.74
N ASN A 463 3.82 -12.69 -4.86
CA ASN A 463 5.19 -13.17 -5.01
C ASN A 463 5.62 -12.99 -6.48
N ASN A 464 6.90 -13.21 -6.79
CA ASN A 464 7.47 -13.11 -8.14
C ASN A 464 7.32 -14.40 -8.95
N ARG A 465 6.98 -15.52 -8.29
CA ARG A 465 6.66 -16.79 -8.92
C ARG A 465 5.55 -16.67 -9.98
N ASP A 466 5.55 -17.61 -10.91
CA ASP A 466 4.55 -17.65 -11.98
C ASP A 466 3.16 -18.05 -11.49
N ASP A 467 3.08 -18.95 -10.52
CA ASP A 467 1.86 -19.35 -9.84
C ASP A 467 1.29 -18.27 -8.91
N GLY A 468 2.01 -17.18 -8.61
CA GLY A 468 1.46 -16.01 -7.93
C GLY A 468 0.26 -15.38 -8.66
N LEU A 469 0.14 -15.61 -9.98
CA LEU A 469 -1.01 -15.16 -10.77
C LEU A 469 -2.30 -15.90 -10.40
N LEU A 470 -2.20 -17.10 -9.81
CA LEU A 470 -3.34 -17.94 -9.46
C LEU A 470 -4.26 -17.26 -8.44
N GLY A 471 -3.69 -16.74 -7.34
CA GLY A 471 -4.43 -16.04 -6.29
C GLY A 471 -5.16 -14.80 -6.82
N TRP A 472 -4.53 -14.07 -7.75
CA TRP A 472 -5.19 -12.96 -8.43
C TRP A 472 -6.32 -13.44 -9.35
N LEU A 473 -6.06 -14.41 -10.24
CA LEU A 473 -7.01 -14.86 -11.25
C LEU A 473 -8.31 -15.44 -10.64
N LEU A 474 -8.18 -16.32 -9.64
CA LEU A 474 -9.30 -17.07 -9.05
C LEU A 474 -9.73 -16.58 -7.65
N GLY A 475 -8.99 -15.62 -7.07
CA GLY A 475 -9.25 -15.11 -5.73
C GLY A 475 -9.73 -13.67 -5.72
N TYR A 476 -8.83 -12.71 -5.98
CA TYR A 476 -9.07 -11.29 -5.70
C TYR A 476 -8.96 -10.35 -6.92
N GLY A 477 -8.87 -10.89 -8.13
CA GLY A 477 -8.75 -10.12 -9.38
C GLY A 477 -10.07 -9.74 -10.05
N ASP A 478 -11.20 -10.17 -9.50
CA ASP A 478 -12.57 -9.97 -10.03
C ASP A 478 -12.81 -10.54 -11.45
N ILE A 479 -11.92 -11.39 -11.96
CA ILE A 479 -11.97 -11.88 -13.34
C ILE A 479 -13.27 -12.65 -13.61
N GLU A 480 -13.59 -13.66 -12.80
CA GLU A 480 -14.85 -14.43 -12.92
C GLU A 480 -16.09 -13.53 -13.00
N ARG A 481 -16.13 -12.48 -12.17
CA ARG A 481 -17.30 -11.60 -12.03
C ARG A 481 -17.57 -10.81 -13.30
N MET A 482 -16.51 -10.53 -14.08
CA MET A 482 -16.53 -9.66 -15.27
C MET A 482 -16.44 -10.41 -16.59
N SER A 483 -16.20 -11.72 -16.55
CA SER A 483 -15.98 -12.56 -17.73
C SER A 483 -17.24 -13.24 -18.24
N GLU A 484 -17.21 -13.59 -19.52
CA GLU A 484 -18.09 -14.62 -20.06
C GLU A 484 -17.75 -15.98 -19.45
N GLU A 485 -18.77 -16.81 -19.23
CA GLU A 485 -18.62 -18.11 -18.57
C GLU A 485 -17.65 -19.03 -19.33
N GLN A 486 -17.74 -19.04 -20.66
CA GLN A 486 -16.87 -19.86 -21.51
C GLN A 486 -15.39 -19.48 -21.41
N ASP A 487 -15.08 -18.18 -21.45
CA ASP A 487 -13.71 -17.65 -21.32
C ASP A 487 -13.13 -18.03 -19.95
N PHE A 488 -13.91 -17.84 -18.88
CA PHE A 488 -13.45 -18.13 -17.52
C PHE A 488 -13.21 -19.63 -17.30
N GLU A 489 -14.10 -20.50 -17.78
CA GLU A 489 -13.92 -21.95 -17.69
C GLU A 489 -12.70 -22.44 -18.47
N GLN A 490 -12.34 -21.79 -19.59
CA GLN A 490 -11.09 -22.09 -20.29
C GLN A 490 -9.87 -21.80 -19.41
N TRP A 491 -9.82 -20.66 -18.72
CA TRP A 491 -8.72 -20.34 -17.83
C TRP A 491 -8.67 -21.25 -16.60
N ARG A 492 -9.83 -21.61 -16.03
CA ARG A 492 -9.91 -22.61 -14.97
C ARG A 492 -9.38 -23.97 -15.43
N THR A 493 -9.67 -24.37 -16.66
CA THR A 493 -9.17 -25.63 -17.23
C THR A 493 -7.64 -25.63 -17.28
N LEU A 494 -7.01 -24.56 -17.76
CA LEU A 494 -5.54 -24.45 -17.77
C LEU A 494 -4.93 -24.53 -16.37
N VAL A 495 -5.58 -23.89 -15.37
CA VAL A 495 -5.15 -24.00 -13.97
C VAL A 495 -5.31 -25.43 -13.47
N ASN A 496 -6.42 -26.08 -13.78
CA ASN A 496 -6.67 -27.45 -13.36
C ASN A 496 -5.66 -28.41 -13.99
N GLU A 497 -5.37 -28.33 -15.29
CA GLU A 497 -4.33 -29.15 -15.95
C GLU A 497 -2.98 -29.07 -15.23
N TRP A 498 -2.59 -27.87 -14.79
CA TRP A 498 -1.41 -27.67 -13.96
C TRP A 498 -1.54 -28.33 -12.57
N ARG A 499 -2.67 -28.12 -11.87
CA ARG A 499 -2.94 -28.76 -10.57
C ARG A 499 -2.80 -30.28 -10.60
N HIS A 500 -3.26 -30.91 -11.68
CA HIS A 500 -3.21 -32.37 -11.85
C HIS A 500 -1.80 -32.91 -12.18
N SER A 501 -0.81 -32.03 -12.37
CA SER A 501 0.52 -32.39 -12.86
C SER A 501 1.63 -31.95 -11.88
N PRO A 502 2.33 -32.86 -11.17
CA PRO A 502 3.25 -32.48 -10.09
C PRO A 502 4.54 -31.76 -10.52
N ASN A 503 4.94 -31.88 -11.79
CA ASN A 503 6.25 -31.40 -12.28
C ASN A 503 6.11 -30.44 -13.47
N THR A 504 4.99 -29.74 -13.58
CA THR A 504 4.77 -28.76 -14.66
C THR A 504 4.83 -27.33 -14.12
N SER A 505 5.41 -26.44 -14.93
CA SER A 505 5.39 -25.02 -14.62
C SER A 505 3.98 -24.46 -14.79
N PHE A 506 3.61 -23.51 -13.92
CA PHE A 506 2.31 -22.83 -14.01
C PHE A 506 2.18 -22.10 -15.36
N PRO A 507 1.04 -22.21 -16.08
CA PRO A 507 0.86 -21.66 -17.43
C PRO A 507 0.62 -20.14 -17.45
N ALA A 508 1.37 -19.37 -16.66
CA ALA A 508 1.16 -17.95 -16.41
C ALA A 508 1.13 -17.12 -17.70
N ARG A 509 2.09 -17.37 -18.59
CA ARG A 509 2.22 -16.64 -19.86
C ARG A 509 1.06 -16.94 -20.81
N GLN A 510 0.61 -18.19 -20.85
CA GLN A 510 -0.54 -18.60 -21.68
C GLN A 510 -1.83 -17.97 -21.17
N LEU A 511 -2.06 -18.00 -19.85
CA LEU A 511 -3.18 -17.32 -19.21
C LEU A 511 -3.17 -15.81 -19.48
N GLY A 512 -2.03 -15.16 -19.23
CA GLY A 512 -1.87 -13.73 -19.47
C GLY A 512 -2.04 -13.35 -20.94
N LYS A 513 -1.67 -14.23 -21.88
CA LYS A 513 -1.92 -14.02 -23.31
C LYS A 513 -3.41 -14.15 -23.63
N SER A 514 -4.07 -15.19 -23.15
CA SER A 514 -5.49 -15.43 -23.40
C SER A 514 -6.38 -14.33 -22.83
N LEU A 515 -6.09 -13.82 -21.62
CA LEU A 515 -6.81 -12.68 -21.03
C LEU A 515 -6.77 -11.42 -21.92
N VAL A 516 -5.63 -11.16 -22.55
CA VAL A 516 -5.46 -10.01 -23.45
C VAL A 516 -6.08 -10.27 -24.82
N GLU A 517 -5.88 -11.46 -25.39
CA GLU A 517 -6.41 -11.81 -26.72
C GLU A 517 -7.95 -11.92 -26.73
N ASN A 518 -8.55 -12.41 -25.64
CA ASN A 518 -10.02 -12.46 -25.47
C ASN A 518 -10.60 -11.11 -25.01
N LYS A 519 -9.78 -10.05 -24.97
CA LYS A 519 -10.17 -8.68 -24.59
C LYS A 519 -10.81 -8.60 -23.22
N GLN A 520 -10.45 -9.51 -22.30
CA GLN A 520 -10.92 -9.45 -20.93
C GLN A 520 -10.33 -8.23 -20.20
N LEU A 521 -9.09 -7.90 -20.52
CA LEU A 521 -8.39 -6.77 -19.91
C LEU A 521 -7.40 -6.10 -20.87
N ILE A 522 -7.06 -4.86 -20.55
CA ILE A 522 -6.08 -4.04 -21.24
C ILE A 522 -4.96 -3.70 -20.25
N PRO A 523 -3.75 -4.28 -20.38
CA PRO A 523 -2.60 -3.90 -19.55
C PRO A 523 -2.27 -2.42 -19.74
N GLN A 524 -2.02 -1.70 -18.64
CA GLN A 524 -1.77 -0.26 -18.66
C GLN A 524 -0.32 0.05 -18.32
N PHE A 525 0.08 -0.07 -17.05
CA PHE A 525 1.42 0.36 -16.61
C PHE A 525 2.03 -0.62 -15.64
N HIS A 526 3.31 -0.96 -15.88
CA HIS A 526 4.20 -1.41 -14.82
C HIS A 526 4.67 -0.18 -14.04
N CYS A 527 4.91 -0.37 -12.75
CA CYS A 527 5.45 0.67 -11.89
C CYS A 527 6.76 0.18 -11.29
N TRP A 528 7.72 1.08 -11.14
CA TRP A 528 8.87 0.80 -10.29
C TRP A 528 8.44 0.80 -8.82
N LEU A 529 8.82 -0.26 -8.10
CA LEU A 529 8.68 -0.36 -6.66
C LEU A 529 10.07 -0.38 -6.05
N GLY A 530 10.29 0.43 -5.03
CA GLY A 530 11.55 0.41 -4.32
C GLY A 530 11.38 0.95 -2.92
N LEU A 531 12.32 0.58 -2.07
CA LEU A 531 12.59 1.31 -0.84
C LEU A 531 13.84 2.13 -1.12
N SER A 532 13.76 3.44 -0.95
CA SER A 532 14.99 4.24 -0.94
C SER A 532 15.81 3.79 0.27
N LYS A 533 17.08 3.40 0.07
CA LYS A 533 17.98 3.06 1.18
C LYS A 533 18.14 4.24 2.14
N ASP A 534 18.12 5.46 1.61
CA ASP A 534 18.15 6.70 2.40
C ASP A 534 16.91 6.82 3.32
N HIS A 535 15.78 6.22 2.93
CA HIS A 535 14.53 6.25 3.70
C HIS A 535 14.40 5.09 4.69
N CYS A 536 15.09 3.97 4.44
CA CYS A 536 15.19 2.85 5.39
C CYS A 536 16.30 3.04 6.42
N GLY A 537 17.21 3.99 6.22
CA GLY A 537 18.26 4.33 7.18
C GLY A 537 19.13 3.12 7.58
N SER A 538 19.27 2.89 8.89
CA SER A 538 20.07 1.80 9.47
C SER A 538 19.40 0.41 9.46
N LEU A 539 18.17 0.29 8.93
CA LEU A 539 17.41 -0.96 8.92
C LEU A 539 18.13 -2.05 8.12
N GLN A 540 18.48 -3.12 8.80
CA GLN A 540 19.04 -4.32 8.22
C GLN A 540 17.92 -5.25 7.75
N ASN A 541 18.15 -5.97 6.65
CA ASN A 541 17.18 -6.89 6.02
C ASN A 541 15.90 -6.22 5.48
N ALA A 542 15.86 -4.90 5.32
CA ALA A 542 14.73 -4.19 4.72
C ALA A 542 14.75 -4.29 3.19
N LYS A 543 14.37 -5.45 2.64
CA LYS A 543 14.18 -5.65 1.20
C LYS A 543 12.70 -5.59 0.83
N ALA A 544 12.36 -4.86 -0.24
CA ALA A 544 11.00 -4.84 -0.79
C ALA A 544 10.59 -6.24 -1.30
N ASN A 545 9.41 -6.70 -0.88
CA ASN A 545 8.76 -7.91 -1.36
C ASN A 545 7.81 -7.58 -2.52
N ALA A 546 7.24 -8.61 -3.15
CA ALA A 546 6.30 -8.48 -4.25
C ALA A 546 5.05 -7.61 -3.96
N LEU A 547 4.73 -7.35 -2.68
CA LEU A 547 3.62 -6.49 -2.27
C LEU A 547 4.04 -5.01 -2.12
N GLY A 548 5.32 -4.67 -2.31
CA GLY A 548 5.86 -3.31 -2.16
C GLY A 548 6.18 -2.91 -0.73
N TRP A 549 6.30 -3.88 0.18
CA TRP A 549 6.66 -3.69 1.60
C TRP A 549 7.89 -4.51 1.95
N PHE A 550 8.49 -4.34 3.12
CA PHE A 550 9.52 -5.26 3.61
C PHE A 550 8.95 -6.22 4.66
N ASP A 551 9.66 -7.31 4.96
CA ASP A 551 9.22 -8.26 5.99
C ASP A 551 9.49 -7.72 7.40
N PHE A 552 8.42 -7.32 8.10
CA PHE A 552 8.50 -6.78 9.46
C PHE A 552 9.09 -7.76 10.48
N HIS A 553 9.02 -9.07 10.22
CA HIS A 553 9.47 -10.10 11.17
C HIS A 553 10.99 -10.13 11.36
N ARG A 554 11.76 -9.80 10.31
CA ARG A 554 13.22 -10.03 10.24
C ARG A 554 14.06 -8.76 10.18
N VAL A 555 13.40 -7.61 10.08
CA VAL A 555 14.05 -6.31 10.06
C VAL A 555 14.52 -5.94 11.47
N TRP A 556 15.73 -5.40 11.56
CA TRP A 556 16.36 -5.00 12.81
C TRP A 556 17.32 -3.84 12.59
N VAL A 557 17.87 -3.29 13.67
CA VAL A 557 18.88 -2.23 13.61
C VAL A 557 20.16 -2.68 14.25
N LYS A 558 21.25 -2.48 13.52
CA LYS A 558 22.59 -2.67 14.04
C LYS A 558 22.89 -1.55 15.05
N PRO A 559 23.22 -1.88 16.30
CA PRO A 559 23.58 -0.87 17.28
C PRO A 559 24.91 -0.20 16.92
N ASP A 560 25.04 1.09 17.23
CA ASP A 560 26.32 1.78 17.13
C ASP A 560 27.25 1.26 18.23
N ILE A 561 28.25 0.49 17.81
CA ILE A 561 29.30 0.01 18.71
C ILE A 561 30.37 1.10 18.72
N SER A 562 30.38 1.91 19.78
CA SER A 562 31.40 2.94 20.03
C SER A 562 32.68 2.38 20.63
#